data_AF-A0A0N4UVV2-F1
#
_entry.id   AF-A0A0N4UVV2-F1
#
_cell.length_a   1.000
_cell.length_b   1.000
_cell.length_c   1.000
_cell.angle_alpha   90.00
_cell.angle_beta   90.00
_cell.angle_gamma   90.00
#
_symmetry.space_group_name_H-M   'P 1'
#
loop_
_entity.id
_entity.type
_entity.pdbx_description
1 polymer ?
#
loop_
_entity_poly.entity_id
_entity_poly.type
_entity_poly.pdbx_seq_one_letter_code
_entity_poly.pdbx_strand_id
1 'polypeptide(L)'
;MFLTRYLARARLDHRPLYRRIFTNQRLDLIFLVTVRSLIGFSLSLTSFIITDLIIYSVYTHPEKKRLQSIIEKKLIEADSAGFS
;
A
#
# COMPACT_ATOMS: atom_id res chain seq x y z
N MET A 1 2.87 20.64 -44.80
CA MET A 1 1.43 20.60 -44.40
C MET A 1 1.19 20.22 -42.93
N PHE A 2 2.18 19.65 -42.20
CA PHE A 2 2.04 19.37 -40.76
C PHE A 2 2.21 20.60 -39.86
N LEU A 3 3.08 21.55 -40.23
CA LEU A 3 3.36 22.76 -39.46
C LEU A 3 2.14 23.69 -39.34
N THR A 4 1.36 23.84 -40.40
CA THR A 4 0.14 24.67 -40.41
C THR A 4 -0.96 24.11 -39.51
N ARG A 5 -1.01 22.79 -39.32
CA ARG A 5 -1.95 22.12 -38.39
C ARG A 5 -1.61 22.40 -36.93
N TYR A 6 -0.33 22.50 -36.59
CA TYR A 6 0.13 22.83 -35.23
C TYR A 6 -0.13 24.31 -34.90
N LEU A 7 0.15 25.20 -35.86
CA LEU A 7 -0.13 26.63 -35.75
C LEU A 7 -1.64 26.93 -35.73
N ALA A 8 -2.47 26.18 -36.46
CA ALA A 8 -3.92 26.32 -36.40
C ALA A 8 -4.52 25.89 -35.05
N ARG A 9 -3.87 24.96 -34.33
CA ARG A 9 -4.25 24.55 -32.96
C ARG A 9 -3.87 25.59 -31.90
N ALA A 10 -2.97 26.52 -32.26
CA ALA A 10 -2.62 27.68 -31.47
C ALA A 10 -3.58 28.87 -31.67
N ARG A 11 -4.63 28.76 -32.51
CA ARG A 11 -5.78 29.66 -32.42
C ARG A 11 -6.37 29.49 -31.02
N LEU A 12 -6.08 30.47 -30.17
CA LEU A 12 -6.52 30.54 -28.79
C LEU A 12 -8.05 30.44 -28.72
N ASP A 13 -8.53 29.26 -28.38
CA ASP A 13 -9.86 29.10 -27.80
C ASP A 13 -9.87 29.92 -26.50
N HIS A 14 -10.54 31.07 -26.51
CA HIS A 14 -10.70 32.03 -25.39
C HIS A 14 -11.51 31.47 -24.20
N ARG A 15 -11.68 30.14 -24.11
CA ARG A 15 -12.48 29.51 -23.06
C ARG A 15 -11.64 29.39 -21.78
N PRO A 16 -12.21 29.68 -20.60
CA PRO A 16 -11.45 29.73 -19.36
C PRO A 16 -10.93 28.33 -18.96
N LEU A 17 -9.71 28.30 -18.39
CA LEU A 17 -8.93 27.08 -18.11
C LEU A 17 -9.68 26.02 -17.29
N TYR A 18 -10.56 26.43 -16.37
CA TYR A 18 -11.37 25.50 -15.58
C TYR A 18 -12.28 24.62 -16.46
N ARG A 19 -12.74 25.13 -17.61
CA ARG A 19 -13.56 24.37 -18.57
C ARG A 19 -12.73 23.44 -19.47
N ARG A 20 -11.40 23.55 -19.45
CA ARG A 20 -10.46 22.73 -20.26
C ARG A 20 -9.85 21.58 -19.48
N ILE A 21 -9.71 21.73 -18.16
CA ILE A 21 -9.16 20.70 -17.26
C ILE A 21 -10.29 19.82 -16.69
N PHE A 22 -11.43 20.42 -16.35
CA PHE A 22 -12.64 19.72 -15.90
C PHE A 22 -13.65 19.52 -17.04
N THR A 23 -13.22 18.94 -18.17
CA THR A 23 -14.20 18.36 -19.10
C THR A 23 -14.65 17.01 -18.53
N ASN A 24 -15.96 16.69 -18.59
CA ASN A 24 -16.52 15.43 -18.04
C ASN A 24 -15.68 14.20 -18.44
N GLN A 25 -15.23 14.14 -19.70
CA GLN A 25 -14.39 13.06 -20.21
C GLN A 25 -13.04 12.90 -19.48
N ARG A 26 -12.39 13.99 -19.05
CA ARG A 26 -11.13 13.92 -18.30
C ARG A 26 -11.37 13.53 -16.85
N LEU A 27 -12.47 14.01 -16.27
CA LEU A 27 -12.88 13.62 -14.93
C LEU A 27 -13.21 12.12 -14.85
N ASP A 28 -13.94 11.60 -15.85
CA ASP A 28 -14.29 10.19 -15.95
C ASP A 28 -13.04 9.31 -16.11
N LEU A 29 -12.06 9.77 -16.90
CA LEU A 29 -10.78 9.06 -17.06
C LEU A 29 -9.98 9.04 -15.76
N ILE A 30 -9.87 10.18 -15.06
CA ILE A 30 -9.20 10.25 -13.76
C ILE A 30 -9.91 9.33 -12.78
N PHE A 31 -11.24 9.40 -12.68
CA PHE A 31 -12.02 8.54 -11.80
C PHE A 31 -11.79 7.05 -12.09
N LEU A 32 -11.85 6.64 -13.36
CA LEU A 32 -11.62 5.26 -13.76
C LEU A 32 -10.21 4.78 -13.40
N VAL A 33 -9.19 5.60 -13.68
CA VAL A 33 -7.79 5.28 -13.33
C VAL A 33 -7.63 5.20 -11.82
N THR A 34 -8.19 6.14 -11.07
CA THR A 34 -8.14 6.15 -9.60
C THR A 34 -8.80 4.91 -9.03
N VAL A 35 -10.03 4.57 -9.45
CA VAL A 35 -10.74 3.37 -8.98
C VAL A 35 -9.96 2.10 -9.31
N ARG A 36 -9.45 1.96 -10.54
CA ARG A 36 -8.64 0.80 -10.94
C ARG A 36 -7.35 0.69 -10.13
N SER A 37 -6.69 1.82 -9.87
CA SER A 37 -5.48 1.86 -9.04
C SER A 37 -5.78 1.50 -7.59
N LEU A 38 -6.90 1.97 -7.03
CA LEU A 38 -7.29 1.71 -5.65
C LEU A 38 -7.61 0.23 -5.42
N ILE A 39 -8.28 -0.40 -6.39
CA ILE A 39 -8.56 -1.84 -6.36
C ILE A 39 -7.25 -2.64 -6.48
N GLY A 40 -6.37 -2.29 -7.43
CA GLY A 40 -5.08 -2.97 -7.57
C GLY A 40 -4.20 -2.83 -6.33
N PHE A 41 -4.18 -1.64 -5.74
CA PHE A 41 -3.45 -1.35 -4.51
C PHE A 41 -4.02 -2.11 -3.32
N SER A 42 -5.34 -2.17 -3.15
CA SER A 42 -5.96 -2.89 -2.03
C SER A 42 -5.68 -4.40 -2.09
N LEU A 43 -5.70 -5.00 -3.28
CA LEU A 43 -5.35 -6.40 -3.49
C LEU A 43 -3.87 -6.66 -3.19
N SER A 44 -2.99 -5.77 -3.64
CA SER A 44 -1.55 -5.89 -3.38
C SER A 44 -1.24 -5.75 -1.88
N LEU A 45 -1.88 -4.78 -1.22
CA LEU A 45 -1.71 -4.54 0.22
C LEU A 45 -2.25 -5.70 1.05
N THR A 46 -3.43 -6.22 0.73
CA THR A 46 -4.01 -7.38 1.44
C THR A 46 -3.14 -8.62 1.24
N SER A 47 -2.62 -8.87 0.04
CA SER A 47 -1.67 -9.96 -0.19
C SER A 47 -0.42 -9.82 0.68
N PHE A 48 0.17 -8.63 0.74
CA PHE A 48 1.37 -8.38 1.55
C PHE A 48 1.12 -8.65 3.04
N ILE A 49 0.03 -8.12 3.58
CA ILE A 49 -0.35 -8.31 4.99
C ILE A 49 -0.58 -9.79 5.30
N ILE A 50 -1.28 -10.51 4.41
CA ILE A 50 -1.55 -11.94 4.61
C ILE A 50 -0.24 -12.74 4.60
N THR A 51 0.64 -12.48 3.64
CA THR A 51 1.93 -13.18 3.57
C THR A 51 2.77 -12.93 4.83
N ASP A 52 2.87 -11.68 5.27
CA ASP A 52 3.62 -11.33 6.49
C ASP A 52 3.02 -12.01 7.74
N LEU A 53 1.69 -12.00 7.86
CA LEU A 53 0.99 -12.65 8.96
C LEU A 53 1.21 -14.17 8.98
N ILE A 54 1.21 -14.81 7.80
CA ILE A 54 1.53 -16.23 7.67
C ILE A 54 2.96 -16.49 8.14
N ILE A 55 3.94 -15.73 7.64
CA ILE A 55 5.35 -15.87 8.02
C ILE A 55 5.53 -15.67 9.54
N TYR A 56 4.88 -14.65 10.09
CA TYR A 56 4.89 -14.39 11.52
C TYR A 56 4.36 -15.60 12.31
N SER A 57 3.20 -16.14 11.90
CA SER A 57 2.56 -17.25 12.59
C SER A 57 3.37 -18.55 12.54
N VAL A 58 4.01 -18.84 11.40
CA VAL A 58 4.71 -20.10 11.15
C VAL A 58 6.12 -20.08 11.73
N TYR A 59 6.82 -18.95 11.66
CA TYR A 59 8.25 -18.89 12.01
C TYR A 59 8.52 -18.05 13.25
N THR A 60 8.01 -16.82 13.31
CA THR A 60 8.41 -15.86 14.36
C THR A 60 7.73 -16.15 15.69
N HIS A 61 6.44 -16.46 15.66
CA HIS A 61 5.64 -16.75 16.84
C HIS A 61 6.10 -18.00 17.63
N PRO A 62 6.37 -19.16 17.01
CA PRO A 62 6.82 -20.33 17.76
C PRO A 62 8.20 -20.13 18.38
N GLU A 63 9.14 -19.46 17.71
CA GLU A 63 10.46 -19.16 18.28
C GLU A 63 10.35 -18.26 19.50
N LYS A 64 9.52 -17.22 19.45
CA LYS A 64 9.27 -16.36 20.62
C LYS A 64 8.70 -17.15 21.80
N LYS A 65 7.73 -18.03 21.55
CA LYS A 65 7.18 -18.91 22.60
C LYS A 65 8.23 -19.86 23.17
N ARG A 66 9.08 -20.43 22.32
CA ARG A 66 10.17 -21.31 22.75
C ARG A 66 11.13 -20.57 23.67
N LEU A 67 11.57 -19.37 23.28
CA LEU A 67 12.44 -18.54 24.11
C LEU A 67 11.79 -18.15 25.44
N GLN A 68 10.52 -17.77 25.43
CA GLN A 68 9.76 -17.47 26.65
C GLN A 68 9.71 -18.68 27.60
N SER A 69 9.41 -19.87 27.08
CA SER A 69 9.37 -21.09 27.90
C SER A 69 10.72 -21.45 28.52
N ILE A 70 11.83 -21.14 27.82
CA ILE A 70 13.19 -21.35 28.35
C ILE A 70 13.47 -20.35 29.47
N ILE A 71 13.07 -19.09 29.30
CA ILE A 71 13.24 -18.05 30.32
C ILE A 71 12.41 -18.38 31.56
N GLU A 72 11.15 -18.77 31.40
CA GLU A 72 10.29 -19.19 32.52
C GLU A 72 10.90 -20.34 33.31
N LYS A 73 11.43 -21.37 32.63
CA LYS A 73 12.12 -22.48 33.30
C LYS A 73 13.34 -22.03 34.09
N LYS A 74 14.16 -21.13 33.53
CA LYS A 74 15.35 -20.60 34.20
C LYS A 74 14.99 -19.73 35.42
N LEU A 75 13.89 -18.98 35.34
CA LEU A 75 13.39 -18.20 36.48
C LEU A 75 12.97 -19.13 37.62
N ILE A 76 12.20 -20.18 37.32
CA ILE A 76 11.79 -21.18 38.32
C ILE A 76 13.02 -21.86 38.94
N GLU A 77 14.02 -22.22 38.13
CA GLU A 77 15.26 -22.82 38.63
C GLU A 77 16.03 -21.88 39.56
N ALA A 78 16.15 -20.60 39.19
CA ALA A 78 16.79 -19.58 40.03
C ALA A 78 16.05 -19.34 41.35
N ASP A 79 14.72 -19.25 41.31
CA ASP A 79 13.88 -19.14 42.51
C ASP A 79 14.05 -20.37 43.41
N SER A 80 14.08 -21.57 42.82
CA SER A 80 14.27 -22.83 43.57
C SER A 80 15.65 -22.95 44.22
N ALA A 81 16.65 -22.31 43.62
CA ALA A 81 18.01 -22.23 44.17
C ALA A 81 18.15 -21.15 45.25
N GLY A 82 17.08 -20.41 45.58
CA GLY A 82 17.06 -19.41 46.63
C GLY A 82 17.68 -18.06 46.25
N PHE A 83 17.86 -17.81 44.94
CA PHE A 83 18.23 -16.49 44.44
C PHE A 83 16.96 -15.62 44.37
N SER A 84 16.51 -15.08 45.52
CA SER A 84 15.50 -14.02 45.59
C SER A 84 16.09 -12.63 45.81
#